data_AF-A0A3G6UQQ5-F1
#
_entry.id   AF-A0A3G6UQQ5-F1
#
_cell.length_a   1.000
_cell.length_b   1.000
_cell.length_c   1.000
_cell.angle_alpha   90.00
_cell.angle_beta   90.00
_cell.angle_gamma   90.00
#
_symmetry.space_group_name_H-M   'P 1'
#
loop_
_entity.id
_entity.type
_entity.pdbx_description
1 polymer ?
#
loop_
_entity_poly.entity_id
_entity_poly.type
_entity_poly.pdbx_seq_one_letter_code
_entity_poly.pdbx_strand_id
1 'polypeptide(L)' 'MSKLLKFALEEQRNYYAQKLLAIGVYNNDVLQRMTISELKNEYVYFYHSIPAIKRKPAP' A
#
# COMPACT_ATOMS: atom_id res chain seq x y z
N MET A 1 -11.54 -7.30 21.50
CA MET A 1 -10.78 -6.28 20.73
C MET A 1 -11.44 -4.93 20.93
N SER A 2 -10.70 -3.97 21.51
CA SER A 2 -11.20 -2.60 21.75
C SER A 2 -11.50 -1.88 20.43
N LYS A 3 -12.53 -1.02 20.42
CA LYS A 3 -12.91 -0.22 19.24
C LYS A 3 -11.74 0.57 18.65
N LEU A 4 -10.85 1.06 19.51
CA LEU A 4 -9.66 1.84 19.14
C LEU A 4 -8.67 1.03 18.29
N LEU A 5 -8.46 -0.25 18.64
CA LEU A 5 -7.59 -1.15 17.88
C LEU A 5 -8.18 -1.40 16.47
N LYS A 6 -9.50 -1.64 16.39
CA LYS A 6 -10.18 -1.82 15.10
C LYS A 6 -10.03 -0.60 14.20
N PHE A 7 -10.24 0.60 14.75
CA PHE A 7 -10.11 1.85 14.03
C PHE A 7 -8.69 2.06 13.49
N ALA A 8 -7.68 1.82 14.32
CA ALA A 8 -6.28 1.91 13.90
C ALA A 8 -5.93 0.92 12.78
N LEU A 9 -6.45 -0.32 12.84
CA LEU A 9 -6.27 -1.30 11.78
C LEU A 9 -6.97 -0.88 10.47
N GLU A 10 -8.20 -0.35 10.55
CA GLU A 10 -8.93 0.15 9.39
C GLU A 10 -8.22 1.36 8.75
N GLU A 11 -7.69 2.26 9.57
CA GLU A 11 -6.91 3.42 9.10
C GLU A 11 -5.63 2.99 8.38
N GLN A 12 -4.86 2.06 8.96
CA GLN A 12 -3.68 1.49 8.29
C GLN A 12 -4.05 0.80 6.97
N ARG A 13 -5.14 0.03 6.96
CA ARG A 13 -5.61 -0.64 5.74
C ARG A 13 -5.92 0.36 4.65
N ASN A 14 -6.70 1.39 4.97
CA ASN A 14 -7.09 2.43 4.03
C ASN A 14 -5.88 3.21 3.52
N TYR A 15 -4.90 3.49 4.38
CA TYR A 15 -3.64 4.13 3.99
C TYR A 15 -2.92 3.34 2.88
N TYR A 16 -2.64 2.05 3.11
CA TYR A 16 -1.93 1.23 2.11
C TYR A 16 -2.75 1.02 0.85
N ALA A 17 -4.07 0.77 0.98
CA ALA A 17 -4.96 0.62 -0.16
C ALA A 17 -4.99 1.87 -1.05
N GLN A 18 -5.12 3.07 -0.48
CA GLN A 18 -5.08 4.32 -1.25
C GLN A 18 -3.75 4.53 -1.95
N LYS A 19 -2.62 4.21 -1.29
CA LYS A 19 -1.30 4.31 -1.91
C LYS A 19 -1.17 3.37 -3.11
N LEU A 20 -1.58 2.11 -2.96
CA LEU A 20 -1.54 1.12 -4.05
C LEU A 20 -2.51 1.47 -5.19
N LEU A 21 -3.70 1.98 -4.87
CA LEU A 21 -4.67 2.45 -5.85
C LEU A 21 -4.14 3.66 -6.63
N ALA A 22 -3.42 4.57 -5.97
CA ALA A 22 -2.79 5.73 -6.61
C ALA A 22 -1.64 5.37 -7.56
N ILE A 23 -0.94 4.26 -7.32
CA ILE A 23 0.04 3.73 -8.29
C ILE A 23 -0.68 3.15 -9.52
N GLY A 24 -1.95 2.75 -9.38
CA GLY A 24 -2.76 2.19 -10.45
C GLY A 24 -2.47 0.73 -10.76
N VAL A 25 -1.74 0.03 -9.88
CA VAL A 25 -1.41 -1.40 -10.08
C VAL A 25 -2.60 -2.30 -9.76
N TYR A 26 -3.43 -1.90 -8.79
CA TYR A 26 -4.55 -2.69 -8.31
C TYR A 26 -5.86 -1.92 -8.31
N ASN A 27 -6.92 -2.63 -8.66
CA ASN A 27 -8.30 -2.15 -8.58
C ASN A 27 -8.82 -2.29 -7.14
N ASN A 28 -9.82 -1.47 -6.79
CA ASN A 28 -10.42 -1.47 -5.45
C ASN A 28 -10.93 -2.86 -5.04
N ASP A 29 -11.46 -3.65 -5.98
CA ASP A 29 -11.94 -5.02 -5.71
C ASP A 29 -10.81 -5.95 -5.24
N VAL A 30 -9.62 -5.81 -5.83
CA VAL A 30 -8.43 -6.59 -5.45
C VAL A 30 -7.93 -6.14 -4.07
N LEU A 31 -7.83 -4.84 -3.84
CA LEU A 31 -7.41 -4.27 -2.56
C LEU A 31 -8.38 -4.61 -1.42
N GLN A 32 -9.67 -4.72 -1.72
CA GLN A 32 -10.69 -5.11 -0.75
C GLN A 32 -10.50 -6.54 -0.23
N ARG A 33 -10.00 -7.43 -1.09
CA ARG A 33 -9.76 -8.85 -0.76
C ARG A 33 -8.42 -9.08 -0.05
N MET A 34 -7.50 -8.12 -0.10
CA MET A 34 -6.19 -8.22 0.56
C MET A 34 -6.26 -7.93 2.06
N THR A 35 -5.44 -8.66 2.82
CA THR A 35 -5.17 -8.38 4.22
C THR A 35 -4.21 -7.20 4.38
N ILE A 36 -4.17 -6.60 5.58
CA ILE A 36 -3.27 -5.47 5.88
C ILE A 36 -1.79 -5.83 5.65
N SER A 37 -1.40 -7.06 5.99
CA SER A 37 -0.03 -7.56 5.79
C SER A 37 0.33 -7.65 4.32
N GLU A 38 -0.59 -8.12 3.46
CA GLU A 38 -0.39 -8.16 2.02
C GLU A 38 -0.30 -6.74 1.45
N LEU A 39 -1.23 -5.85 1.80
CA LEU A 39 -1.18 -4.44 1.38
C LEU A 39 0.14 -3.76 1.78
N LYS A 40 0.64 -4.05 2.98
CA LYS A 40 1.93 -3.54 3.45
C LYS A 40 3.10 -4.11 2.64
N ASN A 41 3.12 -5.41 2.36
CA ASN A 41 4.16 -6.04 1.55
C ASN A 41 4.17 -5.46 0.13
N GLU A 42 3.01 -5.35 -0.49
CA GLU A 42 2.86 -4.73 -1.80
C GLU A 42 3.32 -3.27 -1.76
N TYR A 43 2.89 -2.50 -0.76
CA TYR A 43 3.36 -1.12 -0.60
C TYR A 43 4.89 -1.04 -0.50
N VAL A 44 5.52 -1.89 0.31
CA VAL A 44 6.98 -1.95 0.42
C VAL A 44 7.61 -2.39 -0.90
N TYR A 45 6.99 -3.32 -1.63
CA TYR A 45 7.49 -3.74 -2.93
C TYR A 45 7.47 -2.58 -3.93
N PHE A 46 6.34 -1.89 -4.10
CA PHE A 46 6.21 -0.80 -5.07
C PHE A 46 6.96 0.48 -4.68
N TYR A 47 6.96 0.85 -3.40
CA TYR A 47 7.57 2.11 -2.94
C TYR A 47 9.03 1.96 -2.48
N HIS A 48 9.47 0.77 -2.06
CA HIS A 48 10.83 0.55 -1.54
C HIS A 48 11.63 -0.50 -2.30
N SER A 49 11.00 -1.52 -2.91
CA SER A 49 11.73 -2.56 -3.65
C SER A 49 11.84 -2.29 -5.15
N ILE A 50 11.06 -1.38 -5.74
CA ILE A 50 11.39 -0.86 -7.06
C ILE A 50 12.68 -0.06 -6.89
N PRO A 51 13.83 -0.58 -7.35
CA PRO A 51 15.12 0.00 -7.04
C PRO A 51 15.29 1.24 -7.91
N ALA A 52 14.73 2.37 -7.49
CA ALA A 52 14.97 3.70 -8.07
C ALA A 52 15.18 3.69 -9.60
N ILE A 53 14.38 2.93 -10.35
CA ILE A 53 14.58 2.78 -11.79
C ILE A 53 14.21 4.16 -12.36
N LYS A 54 15.25 4.96 -12.64
CA LYS A 54 15.22 6.34 -13.17
C LYS A 54 15.10 7.47 -12.16
N ARG A 55 15.95 7.53 -11.12
CA ARG A 55 16.69 8.80 -10.95
C ARG A 55 17.90 8.72 -11.86
N LYS A 56 17.72 8.99 -13.16
CA LYS A 56 18.86 9.44 -13.97
C LYS A 56 19.44 10.64 -13.22
N PRO A 57 20.75 10.70 -12.92
CA PRO A 57 21.37 11.99 -12.69
C PRO A 57 21.04 12.81 -13.95
N ALA A 58 20.37 13.95 -13.78
CA ALA A 58 20.29 14.90 -14.87
C ALA A 58 21.73 15.22 -15.30
N PRO A 59 22.04 15.24 -16.62
CA PRO A 59 23.36 15.61 -17.11
C PRO A 59 23.72 17.05 -16.72
#